data_AF-A0A7J3TSX8-F1
#
_entry.id   AF-A0A7J3TSX8-F1
#
_cell.length_a   1.000
_cell.length_b   1.000
_cell.length_c   1.000
_cell.angle_alpha   90.00
_cell.angle_beta   90.00
_cell.angle_gamma   90.00
#
_symmetry.space_group_name_H-M   'P 1'
#
loop_
_entity.id
_entity.type
_entity.pdbx_description
1 polymer ?
#
loop_
_entity_poly.entity_id
_entity_poly.type
_entity_poly.pdbx_seq_one_letter_code
_entity_poly.pdbx_strand_id
1 'polypeptide(L)'
;MAITKDEFLQQLRTFTSEAKKQEFIESIIKKQVDIDVKIAALLALAEIFVSRKMFSLAARNYCYAGDLANTFREKMDLYFKGAVLYLRAADYLSADDYFRKVLVLAATKDKDSIKQKILMLYLEQASNYEKEKQYTKAIAAYNRILMLNLPMQKHNEICLKLAELYERIGRPREAAQAKAAIRTEEKKIEEKKYNAQDFI
;
A
#
# COMPACT_ATOMS: atom_id res chain seq x y z
N MET A 1 -37.84 10.65 1.57
CA MET A 1 -37.29 10.62 0.19
C MET A 1 -35.87 10.11 0.26
N ALA A 2 -35.48 9.21 -0.64
CA ALA A 2 -34.09 8.79 -0.77
C ALA A 2 -33.32 9.92 -1.46
N ILE A 3 -32.21 10.38 -0.87
CA ILE A 3 -31.32 11.36 -1.47
C ILE A 3 -30.63 10.70 -2.66
N THR A 4 -30.59 11.37 -3.81
CA THR A 4 -29.82 10.90 -4.97
C THR A 4 -28.35 11.29 -4.86
N LYS A 5 -27.48 10.64 -5.64
CA LYS A 5 -26.04 10.96 -5.67
C LYS A 5 -25.77 12.42 -6.06
N ASP A 6 -26.52 12.94 -7.04
CA ASP A 6 -26.36 14.31 -7.50
C ASP A 6 -26.82 15.33 -6.46
N GLU A 7 -27.94 15.07 -5.79
CA GLU A 7 -28.41 15.89 -4.66
C GLU A 7 -27.40 15.90 -3.51
N PHE A 8 -26.83 14.74 -3.16
CA PHE A 8 -25.78 14.65 -2.15
C PHE A 8 -24.57 15.51 -2.52
N LEU A 9 -24.09 15.41 -3.77
CA LEU A 9 -22.93 16.16 -4.25
C LEU A 9 -23.21 17.67 -4.33
N GLN A 10 -24.43 18.07 -4.70
CA GLN A 10 -24.85 19.47 -4.69
C GLN A 10 -24.87 20.03 -3.27
N GLN A 11 -25.48 19.31 -2.31
CA GLN A 11 -25.50 19.70 -0.90
C GLN A 11 -24.08 19.78 -0.34
N LEU A 12 -23.20 18.84 -0.68
CA LEU A 12 -21.83 18.86 -0.20
C LEU A 12 -21.05 20.12 -0.62
N ARG A 13 -21.36 20.67 -1.80
CA ARG A 13 -20.73 21.90 -2.33
C ARG A 13 -21.20 23.18 -1.63
N THR A 14 -22.38 23.18 -0.99
CA THR A 14 -22.89 24.38 -0.30
C THR A 14 -22.16 24.67 1.01
N PHE A 15 -21.54 23.65 1.62
CA PHE A 15 -20.76 23.82 2.83
C PHE A 15 -19.40 24.46 2.52
N THR A 16 -19.08 25.58 3.16
CA THR A 16 -17.77 26.23 3.03
C THR A 16 -16.70 25.57 3.93
N SER A 17 -17.09 25.11 5.12
CA SER A 17 -16.16 24.52 6.10
C SER A 17 -16.02 23.01 5.93
N GLU A 18 -14.77 22.52 5.94
CA GLU A 18 -14.48 21.07 5.92
C GLU A 18 -15.08 20.33 7.12
N ALA A 19 -15.14 20.95 8.30
CA ALA A 19 -15.74 20.33 9.49
C ALA A 19 -17.23 20.06 9.29
N LYS A 20 -17.97 21.05 8.76
CA LYS A 20 -19.39 20.90 8.43
C LYS A 20 -19.61 19.85 7.33
N LYS A 21 -18.73 19.81 6.32
CA LYS A 21 -18.76 18.76 5.29
C LYS A 21 -18.60 17.37 5.92
N GLN A 22 -17.60 17.21 6.80
CA GLN A 22 -17.34 15.94 7.47
C GLN A 22 -18.55 15.49 8.29
N GLU A 23 -19.11 16.36 9.15
CA GLU A 23 -20.30 16.05 9.95
C GLU A 23 -21.49 15.64 9.09
N PHE A 24 -21.74 16.38 8.01
CA PHE A 24 -22.79 16.06 7.05
C PHE A 24 -22.56 14.68 6.43
N ILE A 25 -21.37 14.40 5.91
CA ILE A 25 -21.03 13.13 5.28
C ILE A 25 -21.17 11.96 6.28
N GLU A 26 -20.66 12.10 7.49
CA GLU A 26 -20.78 11.07 8.54
C GLU A 26 -22.26 10.79 8.88
N SER A 27 -23.11 11.83 8.87
CA SER A 27 -24.56 11.66 9.07
C SER A 27 -25.21 10.89 7.92
N ILE A 28 -24.74 11.08 6.67
CA ILE A 28 -25.23 10.36 5.49
C ILE A 28 -24.82 8.89 5.54
N ILE A 29 -23.56 8.59 5.89
CA ILE A 29 -23.04 7.21 5.97
C ILE A 29 -23.79 6.36 7.01
N LYS A 30 -24.28 6.99 8.09
CA LYS A 30 -25.05 6.33 9.15
C LYS A 30 -26.51 6.05 8.76
N LYS A 31 -27.06 6.78 7.78
CA LYS A 31 -28.42 6.60 7.29
C LYS A 31 -28.50 5.44 6.29
N GLN A 32 -29.68 4.85 6.15
CA GLN A 32 -29.95 3.91 5.06
C GLN A 32 -30.15 4.71 3.77
N VAL A 33 -29.09 4.78 2.97
CA VAL A 33 -29.08 5.44 1.66
C VAL A 33 -28.71 4.44 0.57
N ASP A 34 -28.92 4.84 -0.68
CA ASP A 34 -28.50 4.06 -1.83
C ASP A 34 -26.97 3.82 -1.82
N ILE A 35 -26.55 2.68 -2.38
CA ILE A 35 -25.14 2.26 -2.40
C ILE A 35 -24.26 3.30 -3.12
N ASP A 36 -24.73 3.88 -4.22
CA ASP A 36 -23.95 4.85 -5.00
C ASP A 36 -23.72 6.14 -4.21
N VAL A 37 -24.72 6.55 -3.43
CA VAL A 37 -24.62 7.69 -2.50
C VAL A 37 -23.63 7.39 -1.39
N LYS A 38 -23.68 6.17 -0.84
CA LYS A 38 -22.77 5.75 0.22
C LYS A 38 -21.31 5.68 -0.26
N ILE A 39 -21.07 5.16 -1.47
CA ILE A 39 -19.75 5.18 -2.10
C ILE A 39 -19.27 6.63 -2.29
N ALA A 40 -20.11 7.50 -2.86
CA ALA A 40 -19.76 8.91 -3.05
C ALA A 40 -19.43 9.62 -1.73
N ALA A 41 -20.19 9.33 -0.67
CA ALA A 41 -19.97 9.85 0.67
C ALA A 41 -18.64 9.35 1.27
N LEU A 42 -18.34 8.05 1.19
CA LEU A 42 -17.08 7.47 1.65
C LEU A 42 -15.87 8.08 0.92
N LEU A 43 -15.96 8.28 -0.39
CA LEU A 43 -14.89 8.90 -1.18
C LEU A 43 -14.67 10.36 -0.79
N ALA A 44 -15.75 11.15 -0.64
CA ALA A 44 -15.65 12.53 -0.19
C ALA A 44 -15.02 12.63 1.22
N LEU A 45 -15.40 11.72 2.12
CA LEU A 45 -14.82 11.64 3.47
C LEU A 45 -13.33 11.26 3.43
N ALA A 46 -12.97 10.31 2.56
CA ALA A 46 -11.58 9.90 2.38
C ALA A 46 -10.71 11.09 1.93
N GLU A 47 -11.18 11.91 1.00
CA GLU A 47 -10.44 13.09 0.53
C GLU A 47 -10.22 14.14 1.65
N ILE A 48 -11.22 14.37 2.51
CA ILE A 48 -11.05 15.23 3.70
C ILE A 48 -9.99 14.64 4.63
N PHE A 49 -9.97 13.32 4.82
CA PHE A 49 -8.92 12.70 5.63
C PHE A 49 -7.53 12.77 4.98
N VAL A 50 -7.43 12.69 3.64
CA VAL A 50 -6.17 12.90 2.93
C VAL A 50 -5.65 14.33 3.11
N SER A 51 -6.51 15.36 2.98
CA SER A 51 -6.09 16.76 3.16
C SER A 51 -5.56 17.03 4.57
N ARG A 52 -6.14 16.35 5.57
CA ARG A 52 -5.73 16.39 6.98
C ARG A 52 -4.58 15.43 7.34
N LYS A 53 -3.98 14.74 6.35
CA LYS A 53 -2.92 13.72 6.55
C LYS A 53 -3.32 12.54 7.46
N MET A 54 -4.62 12.28 7.62
CA MET A 54 -5.17 11.14 8.36
C MET A 54 -5.25 9.90 7.46
N PHE A 55 -4.08 9.44 6.99
CA PHE A 55 -4.01 8.43 5.92
C PHE A 55 -4.68 7.09 6.26
N SER A 56 -4.60 6.59 7.50
CA SER A 56 -5.26 5.34 7.89
C SER A 56 -6.78 5.40 7.79
N LEU A 57 -7.38 6.54 8.16
CA LEU A 57 -8.82 6.76 8.07
C LEU A 57 -9.26 6.92 6.61
N ALA A 58 -8.48 7.67 5.81
CA ALA A 58 -8.72 7.79 4.38
C ALA A 58 -8.67 6.41 3.69
N ALA A 59 -7.64 5.61 3.99
CA ALA A 59 -7.47 4.27 3.46
C ALA A 59 -8.67 3.36 3.77
N ARG A 60 -9.14 3.37 5.02
CA ARG A 60 -10.31 2.60 5.44
C ARG A 60 -11.57 2.96 4.64
N ASN A 61 -11.79 4.25 4.38
CA ASN A 61 -12.96 4.70 3.60
C ASN A 61 -12.85 4.29 2.13
N TYR A 62 -11.67 4.41 1.52
CA TYR A 62 -11.40 3.93 0.17
C TYR A 62 -11.64 2.42 0.04
N CYS A 63 -11.13 1.64 0.98
CA CYS A 63 -11.32 0.20 0.98
C CYS A 63 -12.78 -0.20 1.20
N TYR A 64 -13.50 0.48 2.10
CA TYR A 64 -14.92 0.22 2.30
C TYR A 64 -15.76 0.59 1.07
N ALA A 65 -15.43 1.69 0.39
CA ALA A 65 -16.03 2.01 -0.90
C ALA A 65 -15.74 0.91 -1.94
N GLY A 66 -14.52 0.34 -1.94
CA GLY A 66 -14.16 -0.81 -2.77
C GLY A 66 -14.96 -2.07 -2.47
N ASP A 67 -15.31 -2.33 -1.20
CA ASP A 67 -16.17 -3.47 -0.84
C ASP A 67 -17.59 -3.32 -1.40
N LEU A 68 -18.09 -2.08 -1.49
CA LEU A 68 -19.43 -1.74 -1.99
C LEU A 68 -19.52 -1.60 -3.52
N ALA A 69 -18.41 -1.34 -4.20
CA ALA A 69 -18.39 -1.12 -5.64
C ALA A 69 -18.88 -2.35 -6.43
N ASN A 70 -19.52 -2.13 -7.58
CA ASN A 70 -20.16 -3.19 -8.35
C ASN A 70 -19.24 -3.85 -9.39
N THR A 71 -18.19 -3.14 -9.84
CA THR A 71 -17.31 -3.63 -10.91
C THR A 71 -15.92 -3.99 -10.38
N PHE A 72 -15.32 -5.07 -10.90
CA PHE A 72 -13.97 -5.47 -10.49
C PHE A 72 -12.92 -4.38 -10.72
N ARG A 73 -13.08 -3.61 -11.80
CA ARG A 73 -12.20 -2.48 -12.11
C ARG A 73 -12.26 -1.40 -11.03
N GLU A 74 -13.47 -1.00 -10.63
CA GLU A 74 -13.66 0.00 -9.57
C GLU A 74 -13.15 -0.52 -8.22
N LYS A 75 -13.44 -1.78 -7.86
CA LYS A 75 -12.88 -2.41 -6.65
C LYS A 75 -11.35 -2.36 -6.64
N MET A 76 -10.73 -2.73 -7.76
CA MET A 76 -9.28 -2.74 -7.91
C MET A 76 -8.70 -1.33 -7.73
N ASP A 77 -9.26 -0.31 -8.38
CA ASP A 77 -8.80 1.07 -8.28
C ASP A 77 -8.93 1.62 -6.85
N LEU A 78 -10.05 1.32 -6.18
CA LEU A 78 -10.33 1.75 -4.80
C LEU A 78 -9.42 1.05 -3.77
N TYR A 79 -9.25 -0.27 -3.86
CA TYR A 79 -8.32 -1.00 -3.00
C TYR A 79 -6.88 -0.56 -3.24
N PHE A 80 -6.48 -0.29 -4.48
CA PHE A 80 -5.14 0.18 -4.78
C PHE A 80 -4.87 1.55 -4.14
N LYS A 81 -5.82 2.50 -4.26
CA LYS A 81 -5.72 3.80 -3.57
C LYS A 81 -5.67 3.63 -2.05
N GLY A 82 -6.53 2.79 -1.49
CA GLY A 82 -6.54 2.50 -0.05
C GLY A 82 -5.22 1.90 0.44
N ALA A 83 -4.67 0.91 -0.27
CA ALA A 83 -3.39 0.29 0.05
C ALA A 83 -2.22 1.29 0.02
N VAL A 84 -2.18 2.20 -0.96
CA VAL A 84 -1.20 3.29 -1.02
C VAL A 84 -1.30 4.21 0.20
N LEU A 85 -2.51 4.51 0.67
CA LEU A 85 -2.71 5.33 1.86
C LEU A 85 -2.33 4.59 3.14
N TYR A 86 -2.60 3.29 3.25
CA TYR A 86 -2.09 2.45 4.36
C TYR A 86 -0.56 2.42 4.38
N LEU A 87 0.08 2.29 3.21
CA LEU A 87 1.53 2.35 3.09
C LEU A 87 2.09 3.69 3.58
N ARG A 88 1.46 4.81 3.21
CA ARG A 88 1.83 6.15 3.72
C ARG A 88 1.63 6.30 5.22
N ALA A 89 0.66 5.59 5.79
CA ALA A 89 0.42 5.53 7.23
C ALA A 89 1.39 4.61 7.98
N ALA A 90 2.35 3.96 7.29
CA ALA A 90 3.21 2.91 7.82
C ALA A 90 2.46 1.67 8.35
N ASP A 91 1.22 1.46 7.92
CA ASP A 91 0.45 0.25 8.21
C ASP A 91 0.65 -0.78 7.09
N TYR A 92 1.82 -1.43 7.14
CA TYR A 92 2.25 -2.37 6.10
C TYR A 92 1.37 -3.63 6.04
N LEU A 93 0.80 -4.07 7.17
CA LEU A 93 -0.07 -5.24 7.21
C LEU A 93 -1.34 -4.98 6.39
N SER A 94 -2.04 -3.88 6.67
CA SER A 94 -3.23 -3.51 5.91
C SER A 94 -2.87 -3.24 4.44
N ALA A 95 -1.75 -2.57 4.17
CA ALA A 95 -1.30 -2.33 2.80
C ALA A 95 -1.08 -3.63 2.01
N ASP A 96 -0.36 -4.60 2.59
CA ASP A 96 -0.10 -5.92 1.99
C ASP A 96 -1.40 -6.67 1.69
N ASP A 97 -2.36 -6.65 2.61
CA ASP A 97 -3.64 -7.33 2.44
C ASP A 97 -4.47 -6.73 1.29
N TYR A 98 -4.54 -5.41 1.19
CA TYR A 98 -5.27 -4.77 0.08
C TYR A 98 -4.53 -4.86 -1.25
N PHE A 99 -3.20 -4.80 -1.27
CA PHE A 99 -2.43 -5.09 -2.48
C PHE A 99 -2.63 -6.54 -2.95
N ARG A 100 -2.73 -7.51 -2.03
CA ARG A 100 -3.10 -8.89 -2.39
C ARG A 100 -4.49 -8.95 -3.02
N LYS A 101 -5.48 -8.25 -2.46
CA LYS A 101 -6.83 -8.15 -3.07
C LYS A 101 -6.77 -7.57 -4.48
N VAL A 102 -5.99 -6.51 -4.71
CA VAL A 102 -5.77 -5.95 -6.06
C VAL A 102 -5.21 -7.01 -7.02
N LEU A 103 -4.19 -7.76 -6.60
CA LEU A 103 -3.57 -8.80 -7.44
C LEU A 103 -4.50 -9.99 -7.73
N VAL A 104 -5.44 -10.28 -6.83
CA VAL A 104 -6.49 -11.29 -7.06
C VAL A 104 -7.49 -10.80 -8.12
N LEU A 105 -7.87 -9.52 -8.08
CA LEU A 105 -8.80 -8.90 -9.02
C LEU A 105 -8.20 -8.61 -10.41
N ALA A 106 -6.88 -8.41 -10.48
CA ALA A 106 -6.19 -8.08 -11.70
C ALA A 106 -6.18 -9.24 -12.70
N ALA A 107 -6.33 -8.92 -13.99
CA ALA A 107 -6.16 -9.88 -15.08
C ALA A 107 -4.73 -10.41 -15.09
N THR A 108 -4.53 -11.69 -15.45
CA THR A 108 -3.22 -12.35 -15.43
C THR A 108 -2.14 -11.57 -16.18
N LYS A 109 -2.49 -10.95 -17.31
CA LYS A 109 -1.59 -10.10 -18.12
C LYS A 109 -1.09 -8.85 -17.40
N ASP A 110 -1.87 -8.30 -16.47
CA ASP A 110 -1.58 -7.02 -15.80
C ASP A 110 -0.92 -7.23 -14.43
N LYS A 111 -0.95 -8.46 -13.88
CA LYS A 111 -0.45 -8.77 -12.54
C LYS A 111 1.02 -8.38 -12.35
N ASP A 112 1.87 -8.65 -13.33
CA ASP A 112 3.29 -8.35 -13.20
C ASP A 112 3.56 -6.84 -13.27
N SER A 113 2.82 -6.10 -14.10
CA SER A 113 2.86 -4.63 -14.10
C SER A 113 2.46 -4.06 -12.74
N ILE A 114 1.37 -4.58 -12.15
CA ILE A 114 0.90 -4.15 -10.83
C ILE A 114 1.89 -4.49 -9.73
N LYS A 115 2.51 -5.69 -9.74
CA LYS A 115 3.57 -6.05 -8.79
C LYS A 115 4.76 -5.09 -8.87
N GLN A 116 5.21 -4.74 -10.08
CA GLN A 116 6.30 -3.76 -10.25
C GLN A 116 5.90 -2.39 -9.69
N LYS A 117 4.67 -1.96 -9.92
CA LYS A 117 4.15 -0.70 -9.36
C LYS A 117 4.12 -0.72 -7.82
N ILE A 118 3.66 -1.82 -7.21
CA ILE A 118 3.67 -2.00 -5.75
C ILE A 118 5.11 -1.93 -5.23
N LEU A 119 6.04 -2.66 -5.86
CA LEU A 119 7.45 -2.61 -5.49
C LEU A 119 8.02 -1.19 -5.53
N MET A 120 7.74 -0.43 -6.60
CA MET A 120 8.16 0.96 -6.71
C MET A 120 7.61 1.84 -5.59
N LEU A 121 6.34 1.67 -5.20
CA LEU A 121 5.72 2.43 -4.11
C LEU A 121 6.42 2.17 -2.76
N TYR A 122 6.74 0.91 -2.47
CA TYR A 122 7.48 0.58 -1.25
C TYR A 122 8.91 1.15 -1.28
N LEU A 123 9.61 1.07 -2.41
CA LEU A 123 10.94 1.66 -2.58
C LEU A 123 10.93 3.18 -2.38
N GLU A 124 9.97 3.86 -2.99
CA GLU A 124 9.78 5.31 -2.83
C GLU A 124 9.54 5.67 -1.35
N GLN A 125 8.65 4.93 -0.68
CA GLN A 125 8.35 5.16 0.73
C GLN A 125 9.59 4.93 1.62
N ALA A 126 10.33 3.85 1.39
CA ALA A 126 11.57 3.56 2.11
C ALA A 126 12.63 4.67 1.91
N SER A 127 12.82 5.10 0.66
CA SER A 127 13.75 6.19 0.30
C SER A 127 13.34 7.52 0.94
N ASN A 128 12.04 7.82 1.01
CA ASN A 128 11.55 9.02 1.68
C ASN A 128 11.85 8.99 3.19
N TYR A 129 11.67 7.84 3.85
CA TYR A 129 12.08 7.70 5.25
C TYR A 129 13.58 7.86 5.47
N GLU A 130 14.42 7.39 4.54
CA GLU A 130 15.86 7.64 4.61
C GLU A 130 16.20 9.14 4.52
N LYS A 131 15.59 9.85 3.57
CA LYS A 131 15.76 11.30 3.40
C LYS A 131 15.34 12.08 4.65
N GLU A 132 14.27 11.63 5.31
CA GLU A 132 13.79 12.19 6.58
C GLU A 132 14.59 11.69 7.81
N LYS A 133 15.63 10.87 7.62
CA LYS A 133 16.43 10.23 8.69
C LYS A 133 15.62 9.36 9.65
N GLN A 134 14.44 8.90 9.23
CA GLN A 134 13.59 7.97 9.97
C GLN A 134 14.04 6.52 9.70
N TYR A 135 15.29 6.20 10.06
CA TYR A 135 15.95 4.94 9.67
C TYR A 135 15.19 3.68 10.11
N THR A 136 14.59 3.68 11.31
CA THR A 136 13.78 2.55 11.79
C THR A 136 12.59 2.27 10.86
N LYS A 137 11.93 3.30 10.33
CA LYS A 137 10.81 3.14 9.39
C LYS A 137 11.30 2.71 8.01
N ALA A 138 12.43 3.26 7.54
CA ALA A 138 13.07 2.84 6.30
C ALA A 138 13.43 1.34 6.34
N ILE A 139 14.04 0.88 7.44
CA ILE A 139 14.36 -0.54 7.67
C ILE A 139 13.09 -1.39 7.63
N ALA A 140 12.00 -0.96 8.29
CA ALA A 140 10.74 -1.69 8.25
C ALA A 140 10.18 -1.82 6.82
N ALA A 141 10.24 -0.74 6.03
CA ALA A 141 9.80 -0.74 4.63
C ALA A 141 10.68 -1.67 3.76
N TYR A 142 12.01 -1.61 3.89
CA TYR A 142 12.91 -2.50 3.14
C TYR A 142 12.75 -3.97 3.50
N ASN A 143 12.55 -4.30 4.77
CA ASN A 143 12.26 -5.67 5.18
C ASN A 143 10.95 -6.18 4.55
N ARG A 144 9.93 -5.31 4.38
CA ARG A 144 8.71 -5.66 3.66
C ARG A 144 8.97 -5.91 2.18
N ILE A 145 9.84 -5.12 1.56
CA ILE A 145 10.24 -5.30 0.16
C ILE A 145 10.92 -6.66 -0.06
N LEU A 146 11.75 -7.12 0.88
CA LEU A 146 12.37 -8.46 0.80
C LEU A 146 11.37 -9.62 0.88
N MET A 147 10.16 -9.39 1.42
CA MET A 147 9.08 -10.39 1.42
C MET A 147 8.35 -10.47 0.08
N LEU A 148 8.56 -9.49 -0.82
CA LEU A 148 8.09 -9.56 -2.19
C LEU A 148 9.09 -10.41 -2.99
N ASN A 149 8.64 -11.33 -3.84
CA ASN A 149 9.55 -12.18 -4.63
C ASN A 149 10.37 -11.33 -5.63
N LEU A 150 11.55 -10.86 -5.22
CA LEU A 150 12.42 -9.99 -6.01
C LEU A 150 13.39 -10.79 -6.89
N PRO A 151 13.82 -10.23 -8.03
CA PRO A 151 15.02 -10.68 -8.71
C PRO A 151 16.24 -10.59 -7.79
N MET A 152 17.17 -11.55 -7.89
CA MET A 152 18.34 -11.66 -7.02
C MET A 152 19.16 -10.37 -6.93
N GLN A 153 19.36 -9.70 -8.07
CA GLN A 153 20.09 -8.43 -8.10
C GLN A 153 19.45 -7.37 -7.19
N LYS A 154 18.13 -7.16 -7.30
CA LYS A 154 17.40 -6.23 -6.44
C LYS A 154 17.38 -6.69 -4.98
N HIS A 155 17.24 -7.99 -4.74
CA HIS A 155 17.32 -8.56 -3.40
C HIS A 155 18.64 -8.16 -2.72
N ASN A 156 19.77 -8.34 -3.42
CA ASN A 156 21.10 -8.00 -2.90
C ASN A 156 21.27 -6.49 -2.67
N GLU A 157 20.78 -5.65 -3.59
CA GLU A 157 20.77 -4.19 -3.41
C GLU A 157 20.03 -3.77 -2.12
N ILE A 158 18.88 -4.38 -1.85
CA ILE A 158 18.08 -4.09 -0.65
C ILE A 158 18.75 -4.61 0.62
N CYS A 159 19.38 -5.80 0.59
CA CYS A 159 20.16 -6.32 1.71
C CYS A 159 21.36 -5.41 2.05
N LEU A 160 22.06 -4.88 1.04
CA LEU A 160 23.16 -3.93 1.25
C LEU A 160 22.63 -2.63 1.87
N LYS A 161 21.51 -2.10 1.37
CA LYS A 161 20.86 -0.92 1.96
C LYS A 161 20.44 -1.13 3.40
N LEU A 162 19.85 -2.28 3.71
CA LEU A 162 19.51 -2.64 5.09
C LEU A 162 20.75 -2.68 5.99
N ALA A 163 21.86 -3.25 5.52
CA ALA A 163 23.10 -3.29 6.29
C ALA A 163 23.63 -1.89 6.62
N GLU A 164 23.65 -0.98 5.64
CA GLU A 164 24.02 0.43 5.84
C GLU A 164 23.12 1.11 6.88
N LEU A 165 21.80 0.89 6.80
CA LEU A 165 20.86 1.48 7.75
C LEU A 165 21.00 0.91 9.16
N TYR A 166 21.23 -0.40 9.30
CA TYR A 166 21.48 -1.04 10.58
C TYR A 166 22.77 -0.51 11.24
N GLU A 167 23.85 -0.31 10.47
CA GLU A 167 25.08 0.31 10.97
C GLU A 167 24.82 1.74 11.48
N ARG A 168 24.04 2.54 10.73
CA ARG A 168 23.68 3.92 11.14
C ARG A 168 22.91 4.01 12.45
N ILE A 169 22.13 2.99 12.80
CA ILE A 169 21.38 2.93 14.07
C ILE A 169 22.10 2.11 15.15
N GLY A 170 23.37 1.75 14.96
CA GLY A 170 24.18 1.04 15.95
C GLY A 170 23.80 -0.44 16.14
N ARG A 171 23.32 -1.10 15.08
CA ARG A 171 22.92 -2.53 15.08
C ARG A 171 23.85 -3.38 14.17
N PRO A 172 25.12 -3.56 14.55
CA PRO A 172 26.12 -4.20 13.69
C PRO A 172 25.87 -5.70 13.46
N ARG A 173 25.19 -6.39 14.39
CA ARG A 173 24.87 -7.82 14.24
C ARG A 173 23.87 -8.02 13.10
N GLU A 174 22.82 -7.21 13.07
CA GLU A 174 21.79 -7.22 12.03
C GLU A 174 22.36 -6.78 10.68
N ALA A 175 23.30 -5.83 10.67
CA ALA A 175 24.02 -5.45 9.46
C ALA A 175 24.86 -6.61 8.89
N ALA A 176 25.57 -7.34 9.76
CA ALA A 176 26.32 -8.53 9.35
C ALA A 176 25.40 -9.64 8.83
N GLN A 177 24.24 -9.85 9.46
CA GLN A 177 23.22 -10.80 9.00
C GLN A 177 22.68 -10.43 7.61
N ALA A 178 22.36 -9.16 7.37
CA ALA A 178 21.90 -8.68 6.07
C ALA A 178 22.96 -8.90 4.97
N LYS A 179 24.25 -8.65 5.26
CA LYS A 179 25.37 -8.94 4.35
C LYS A 179 25.55 -10.45 4.11
N ALA A 180 25.34 -11.29 5.13
CA ALA A 180 25.47 -12.74 5.01
C ALA A 180 24.33 -13.38 4.19
N ALA A 181 23.13 -12.79 4.22
CA ALA A 181 21.98 -13.26 3.43
C ALA A 181 22.28 -13.28 1.93
N ILE A 182 23.03 -12.30 1.42
CA ILE A 182 23.47 -12.21 0.02
C ILE A 182 24.25 -13.47 -0.40
N ARG A 183 25.27 -13.82 0.39
CA ARG A 183 26.14 -14.99 0.12
C ARG A 183 25.38 -16.31 0.17
N THR A 184 24.33 -16.38 0.99
CA THR A 184 23.54 -17.60 1.19
C THR A 184 22.63 -17.85 0.01
N GLU A 185 21.99 -16.79 -0.49
CA GLU A 185 21.11 -16.88 -1.65
C GLU A 185 21.87 -17.14 -2.96
N GLU A 186 23.09 -16.62 -3.11
CA GLU A 186 23.98 -16.94 -4.23
C GLU A 186 24.31 -18.44 -4.29
N LYS A 187 24.70 -19.04 -3.15
CA LYS A 187 25.01 -20.47 -3.05
C LYS A 187 23.83 -21.36 -3.41
N LYS A 188 22.62 -21.03 -2.93
CA LYS A 188 21.40 -21.80 -3.25
C LYS A 188 21.09 -21.82 -4.75
N ILE A 189 21.40 -20.74 -5.48
CA ILE A 189 21.21 -20.69 -6.94
C ILE A 189 22.25 -21.55 -7.64
N GLU A 190 23.51 -21.50 -7.22
CA GLU A 190 24.57 -22.33 -7.78
C GLU A 190 24.23 -23.82 -7.61
N GLU A 191 23.85 -24.25 -6.41
CA GLU A 191 23.43 -25.63 -6.12
C GLU A 191 22.24 -26.08 -6.99
N LYS A 192 21.26 -25.19 -7.23
CA LYS A 192 20.13 -25.48 -8.13
C LYS A 192 20.56 -25.63 -9.60
N LYS A 193 21.58 -24.90 -10.05
CA LYS A 193 22.10 -25.01 -11.42
C LYS A 193 22.83 -26.34 -11.64
N TYR A 194 23.67 -26.75 -10.69
CA TYR A 194 24.35 -28.06 -10.74
C TYR A 194 23.33 -29.20 -10.77
N ASN A 195 22.37 -29.20 -9.83
CA ASN A 195 21.34 -30.24 -9.79
C ASN A 195 20.47 -30.28 -11.05
N ALA A 196 20.25 -29.16 -11.76
CA ALA A 196 19.48 -29.17 -13.01
C ALA A 196 20.27 -29.71 -14.22
N GLN A 197 21.60 -29.65 -14.18
CA GLN A 197 22.48 -30.17 -15.23
C GLN A 197 22.69 -31.69 -15.12
N ASP A 198 22.60 -32.25 -13.92
CA ASP A 198 22.76 -33.70 -13.67
C ASP A 198 21.54 -34.55 -14.10
N PHE A 199 20.44 -33.92 -14.57
CA PHE A 199 19.23 -34.60 -15.07
C PHE A 199 19.05 -34.50 -16.61
N ILE A 200 20.09 -34.06 -17.34
CA ILE A 200 20.12 -34.01 -18.81
C ILE A 200 21.18 -34.98 -19.31
#